data_AF-A0A9E2NZD8-F1
#
_entry.id   AF-A0A9E2NZD8-F1
#
_cell.length_a   1.000
_cell.length_b   1.000
_cell.length_c   1.000
_cell.angle_alpha   90.00
_cell.angle_beta   90.00
_cell.angle_gamma   90.00
#
_symmetry.space_group_name_H-M   'P 1'
#
loop_
_entity.id
_entity.type
_entity.pdbx_description
1 polymer ?
#
loop_
_entity_poly.entity_id
_entity_poly.type
_entity_poly.pdbx_seq_one_letter_code
_entity_poly.pdbx_strand_id
1 'polypeptide(L)' 'SFDCVMCGVCSSRCPAGISHPQVALLARRITGKYLAPESKHLTERVQEIKNGTFNELIEKLMQKPISELKELYNNREIEK' A
#
# COMPACT_ATOMS: atom_id res chain seq x y z
N SER A 1 -2.09 5.74 13.61
CA SER A 1 -1.62 4.40 14.00
C SER A 1 -0.29 4.60 14.71
N PHE A 2 -0.05 3.95 15.85
CA PHE A 2 1.34 3.79 16.31
C PHE A 2 2.08 2.96 15.26
N ASP A 3 3.32 3.32 14.93
CA ASP A 3 4.17 2.57 14.00
C ASP A 3 4.72 1.32 14.70
N CYS A 4 3.81 0.44 15.12
CA CYS A 4 4.17 -0.83 15.72
C CYS A 4 4.83 -1.72 14.67
N VAL A 5 6.14 -1.91 14.80
CA VAL A 5 6.94 -2.86 14.00
C VAL A 5 6.86 -4.30 14.51
N MET A 6 5.96 -4.57 15.45
CA MET A 6 5.75 -5.88 16.08
C MET A 6 6.97 -6.47 16.79
N CYS A 7 7.87 -5.65 17.37
CA CYS A 7 9.07 -6.12 18.06
C CYS A 7 8.82 -6.93 19.36
N GLY A 8 7.59 -6.92 19.90
CA GLY A 8 7.22 -7.71 21.08
C GLY A 8 7.71 -7.19 22.43
N VAL A 9 8.45 -6.08 22.48
CA VAL A 9 8.98 -5.49 23.74
C VAL A 9 7.86 -5.10 24.71
N CYS A 10 6.70 -4.68 24.21
CA CYS A 10 5.53 -4.41 25.05
C CYS A 10 4.87 -5.69 25.58
N SER A 11 4.95 -6.80 24.85
CA SER A 11 4.40 -8.09 25.28
C SER A 11 5.22 -8.68 26.43
N SER A 12 6.55 -8.63 26.36
CA SER A 12 7.42 -9.17 27.42
C SER A 12 7.31 -8.42 28.75
N ARG A 13 6.84 -7.17 28.72
CA ARG A 13 6.63 -6.33 29.91
C ARG A 13 5.18 -6.32 30.39
N CYS A 14 4.27 -7.02 29.72
CA CYS A 14 2.86 -6.98 30.06
C CYS A 14 2.56 -7.91 31.26
N PRO A 15 2.13 -7.37 32.42
CA PRO A 15 1.78 -8.21 33.57
C PRO A 15 0.54 -9.09 33.32
N ALA A 16 -0.31 -8.72 32.37
CA ALA A 16 -1.49 -9.49 31.97
C ALA A 16 -1.22 -10.55 30.87
N GLY A 17 0.03 -10.72 30.45
CA GLY A 17 0.40 -11.69 29.41
C GLY A 17 -0.16 -11.35 28.01
N ILE A 18 -0.54 -10.09 27.77
CA ILE A 18 -1.16 -9.67 26.52
C ILE A 18 -0.10 -9.50 25.42
N SER A 19 -0.31 -10.20 24.32
CA SER A 19 0.43 -10.00 23.08
C SER A 19 -0.11 -8.79 22.31
N HIS A 20 0.22 -7.59 22.77
CA HIS A 20 -0.28 -6.33 22.21
C HIS A 20 -0.10 -6.21 20.68
N PRO A 21 1.03 -6.64 20.06
CA PRO A 21 1.16 -6.59 18.61
C PRO A 21 0.12 -7.44 17.88
N GLN A 22 -0.23 -8.61 18.43
CA GLN A 22 -1.23 -9.50 17.86
C GLN A 22 -2.64 -8.95 18.04
N VAL A 23 -2.95 -8.39 19.22
CA VAL A 23 -4.24 -7.71 19.48
C VAL A 23 -4.42 -6.53 18.53
N ALA A 24 -3.39 -5.69 18.37
CA ALA A 24 -3.43 -4.56 17.44
C ALA A 24 -3.54 -5.01 15.97
N LEU A 25 -2.89 -6.11 15.58
CA LEU A 25 -3.07 -6.71 14.25
C LEU A 25 -4.50 -7.19 14.03
N LEU A 26 -5.10 -7.87 15.01
CA LEU A 26 -6.48 -8.31 14.94
C LEU A 26 -7.43 -7.11 14.79
N ALA A 27 -7.26 -6.08 15.63
CA ALA A 27 -8.05 -4.86 15.54
C ALA A 27 -7.96 -4.23 14.15
N ARG A 28 -6.75 -4.08 13.59
CA ARG A 28 -6.55 -3.56 12.22
C ARG A 28 -7.24 -4.41 11.16
N ARG A 29 -7.19 -5.74 11.26
CA ARG A 29 -7.87 -6.65 10.33
C ARG A 29 -9.39 -6.51 10.41
N ILE A 30 -9.95 -6.42 11.61
CA ILE A 30 -11.38 -6.21 11.82
C ILE A 30 -11.79 -4.86 11.23
N THR A 31 -11.04 -3.79 11.53
CA THR A 31 -11.30 -2.47 10.97
C THR A 31 -11.26 -2.51 9.45
N GLY A 32 -10.19 -3.05 8.85
CA GLY A 32 -10.04 -3.09 7.39
C GLY A 32 -11.08 -3.95 6.68
N LYS A 33 -11.55 -5.05 7.31
CA LYS A 33 -12.52 -5.96 6.68
C LYS A 33 -13.98 -5.55 6.88
N TYR A 34 -14.32 -4.97 8.03
CA TYR A 34 -15.72 -4.80 8.43
C TYR A 34 -16.13 -3.37 8.76
N LEU A 35 -15.19 -2.47 9.09
CA LEU A 35 -15.52 -1.11 9.55
C LEU A 35 -15.12 -0.03 8.55
N ALA A 36 -13.97 -0.17 7.89
CA ALA A 36 -13.50 0.77 6.90
C ALA A 36 -14.38 0.68 5.65
N PRO A 37 -14.77 1.82 5.06
CA PRO A 37 -15.51 1.82 3.81
C PRO A 37 -14.63 1.22 2.70
N GLU A 38 -15.28 0.58 1.73
CA GLU A 38 -14.59 0.06 0.56
C GLU A 38 -13.89 1.19 -0.22
N SER A 39 -12.64 0.96 -0.60
CA SER A 39 -11.88 1.92 -1.42
C SER A 39 -12.35 1.84 -2.87
N LYS A 40 -13.25 2.76 -3.25
CA LYS A 40 -13.77 2.85 -4.64
C LYS A 40 -12.64 3.00 -5.66
N HIS A 41 -11.62 3.80 -5.34
CA HIS A 41 -10.45 3.97 -6.20
C HIS A 41 -9.71 2.66 -6.47
N LEU A 42 -9.62 1.75 -5.47
CA LEU A 42 -9.02 0.44 -5.69
C LEU A 42 -9.86 -0.39 -6.67
N THR A 43 -11.18 -0.40 -6.49
CA THR A 43 -12.10 -1.15 -7.36
C THR A 43 -12.04 -0.64 -8.80
N GLU A 44 -12.00 0.67 -9.00
CA GLU A 44 -11.80 1.31 -10.31
C GLU A 44 -10.46 0.89 -10.94
N ARG A 45 -9.35 1.00 -10.19
CA ARG A 45 -8.02 0.62 -10.67
C ARG A 45 -7.93 -0.86 -11.05
N VAL A 46 -8.57 -1.75 -10.30
CA VAL A 46 -8.64 -3.18 -10.64
C VAL A 46 -9.37 -3.40 -11.97
N GLN A 47 -10.42 -2.62 -12.26
CA GLN A 47 -11.11 -2.72 -13.54
C GLN A 47 -10.28 -2.16 -14.70
N GLU A 48 -9.60 -1.03 -14.51
CA GLU A 48 -8.69 -0.47 -15.52
C GLU A 48 -7.56 -1.45 -15.88
N ILE A 49 -7.01 -2.16 -14.89
CA ILE A 49 -6.01 -3.22 -15.12
C ILE A 49 -6.62 -4.36 -15.95
N LYS A 50 -7.82 -4.84 -15.59
CA LYS A 50 -8.51 -5.91 -16.34
C LYS A 50 -8.84 -5.49 -17.77
N ASN A 51 -9.17 -4.23 -17.98
CA ASN A 51 -9.46 -3.66 -19.30
C ASN A 51 -8.20 -3.38 -20.12
N GLY A 52 -7.00 -3.52 -19.53
CA GLY A 52 -5.74 -3.23 -20.20
C GLY A 52 -5.54 -1.75 -20.49
N THR A 53 -6.23 -0.85 -19.78
CA THR A 53 -6.25 0.60 -20.04
C THR A 53 -4.85 1.22 -20.10
N PHE A 54 -3.88 0.65 -19.38
CA PHE A 54 -2.50 1.15 -19.32
C PHE A 54 -1.49 0.29 -20.09
N ASN A 55 -1.91 -0.76 -20.79
CA ASN A 55 -0.97 -1.69 -21.45
C ASN A 55 -0.11 -0.97 -22.48
N GLU A 56 -0.72 -0.23 -23.41
CA GLU A 56 0.02 0.53 -24.43
C GLU A 56 0.95 1.58 -23.82
N LEU A 57 0.53 2.23 -22.73
CA LEU A 57 1.34 3.24 -22.06
C LEU A 57 2.59 2.61 -21.44
N ILE A 58 2.42 1.47 -20.77
CA ILE A 58 3.53 0.73 -20.16
C ILE A 58 4.47 0.19 -21.24
N GLU A 59 3.95 -0.40 -22.31
CA GLU A 59 4.76 -0.90 -23.43
C GLU A 59 5.59 0.21 -24.07
N LYS A 60 5.00 1.38 -24.31
CA LYS A 60 5.73 2.56 -24.81
C LYS A 60 6.82 3.01 -23.85
N LEU A 61 6.60 2.96 -22.54
CA LEU A 61 7.62 3.29 -21.55
C LEU A 61 8.76 2.26 -21.53
N MET A 62 8.44 0.97 -21.62
CA MET A 62 9.44 -0.10 -21.63
C MET A 62 10.38 -0.05 -22.83
N GLN A 63 9.93 0.49 -23.96
CA GLN A 63 10.74 0.63 -25.17
C GLN A 63 11.67 1.86 -25.16
N LYS A 64 11.54 2.78 -24.19
CA LYS A 64 12.37 3.99 -24.13
C LYS A 64 13.78 3.69 -23.62
N PRO A 65 14.81 4.41 -24.11
CA PRO A 65 16.15 4.30 -23.58
C PRO A 65 16.23 4.86 -22.15
N ILE A 66 17.19 4.35 -21.37
CA ILE A 66 17.40 4.74 -19.97
C ILE A 66 17.60 6.25 -19.79
N SER A 67 18.25 6.93 -20.74
CA SER A 67 18.45 8.38 -20.69
C SER A 67 17.13 9.14 -20.66
N GLU A 68 16.20 8.76 -21.52
CA GLU A 68 14.87 9.38 -21.63
C GLU A 68 14.01 9.05 -20.40
N LEU A 69 14.09 7.82 -19.87
CA LEU A 69 13.39 7.44 -18.63
C LEU A 69 13.85 8.26 -17.42
N LYS A 70 15.15 8.55 -17.32
CA LYS A 70 15.70 9.41 -16.25
C LYS A 70 15.17 10.84 -16.35
N GLU A 71 15.10 11.37 -17.55
CA GLU A 71 14.57 12.72 -17.79
C GLU A 71 13.08 12.81 -17.43
N LEU A 72 12.27 11.84 -17.88
CA LEU A 72 10.85 11.74 -17.52
C LEU A 72 10.66 11.63 -16.00
N TYR A 73 11.48 10.84 -15.31
CA TYR A 73 11.41 10.71 -13.86
C TYR A 73 11.76 12.01 -13.15
N ASN A 74 12.80 12.73 -13.59
CA ASN A 74 13.22 13.98 -12.97
C ASN A 74 12.19 15.10 -13.16
N ASN A 75 11.50 15.11 -14.30
CA ASN A 75 10.45 16.08 -14.62
C ASN A 75 9.04 15.60 -14.24
N ARG A 76 8.92 14.51 -13.48
CA ARG A 76 7.60 13.99 -13.08
C ARG A 76 6.87 15.00 -12.21
N GLU A 77 5.56 15.11 -12.41
CA GLU A 77 4.73 15.82 -11.45
C GLU A 77 4.69 15.02 -10.13
N ILE A 78 5.04 15.69 -9.04
CA ILE A 78 4.95 15.11 -7.70
C ILE A 78 3.62 15.61 -7.13
N GLU A 79 2.69 14.68 -6.87
CA GLU A 79 1.47 14.99 -6.12
C GLU A 79 1.86 15.65 -4.78
N LYS A 80 1.26 16.80 -4.48
CA LYS A 80 1.50 17.56 -3.24
C LYS A 80 0.75 16.97 -2.06
#